data_AF-W2VB01-F1
#
_entry.id   AF-W2VB01-F1
#
_cell.length_a   1.000
_cell.length_b   1.000
_cell.length_c   1.000
_cell.angle_alpha   90.00
_cell.angle_beta   90.00
_cell.angle_gamma   90.00
#
_symmetry.space_group_name_H-M   'P 1'
#
loop_
_entity.id
_entity.type
_entity.pdbx_description
1 polymer ?
#
loop_
_entity_poly.entity_id
_entity_poly.type
_entity_poly.pdbx_seq_one_letter_code
_entity_poly.pdbx_strand_id
1 'polypeptide(L)' 'MAYKSSRKLKVYKQSGYRYKPTTTITLKGKWLEELSFPIGMPIIVKCKDGVLTITRADGFNA' A
#
# COMPACT_ATOMS: atom_id res chain seq x y z
N MET A 1 -0.57 12.59 16.55
CA MET A 1 -1.81 11.94 16.09
C MET A 1 -1.94 10.63 16.84
N ALA A 2 -3.12 10.29 17.36
CA ALA A 2 -3.31 8.99 18.01
C ALA A 2 -3.14 7.85 16.98
N TYR A 3 -2.48 6.77 17.38
CA TYR A 3 -2.30 5.59 16.55
C TYR A 3 -3.65 5.04 16.09
N LYS A 4 -3.81 4.85 14.77
CA LYS A 4 -5.00 4.23 14.17
C LYS A 4 -4.65 2.84 13.68
N SER A 5 -5.23 1.82 14.30
CA SER A 5 -5.04 0.42 13.94
C SER A 5 -5.66 0.05 12.60
N SER A 6 -6.70 0.77 12.16
CA SER A 6 -7.34 0.56 10.86
C SER A 6 -7.68 1.88 10.16
N ARG A 7 -7.62 1.85 8.83
CA ARG A 7 -7.96 2.98 7.97
C ARG A 7 -8.89 2.49 6.86
N LYS A 8 -10.04 3.13 6.73
CA LYS A 8 -10.98 2.85 5.63
C LYS A 8 -10.43 3.48 4.36
N LEU A 9 -10.14 2.64 3.37
CA LEU A 9 -9.72 3.04 2.03
C LEU A 9 -10.76 2.58 1.03
N LYS A 10 -10.75 3.18 -0.15
CA LYS A 10 -11.61 2.79 -1.26
C LYS A 10 -10.75 2.37 -2.44
N VAL A 11 -11.19 1.34 -3.14
CA VAL A 11 -10.63 0.97 -4.44
C VAL A 11 -11.15 1.98 -5.46
N TYR A 12 -10.23 2.61 -6.19
CA TYR A 12 -10.55 3.58 -7.22
C TYR A 12 -10.22 3.00 -8.60
N LYS A 13 -10.82 3.58 -9.62
CA LYS A 13 -10.37 3.41 -11.00
C LYS A 13 -9.31 4.48 -11.26
N GLN A 14 -8.12 4.08 -11.67
CA GLN A 14 -7.14 5.02 -12.18
C GLN A 14 -7.37 5.18 -13.68
N SER A 15 -7.78 6.38 -14.09
CA SER A 15 -7.90 6.77 -15.50
C SER A 15 -6.73 7.66 -15.88
N GLY A 16 -5.92 7.23 -16.84
CA GLY A 16 -4.90 8.03 -17.50
C GLY A 16 -5.21 8.17 -19.00
N TYR A 17 -4.64 9.18 -19.66
CA TYR A 17 -4.79 9.36 -21.11
C TYR A 17 -4.33 8.10 -21.84
N ARG A 18 -5.21 7.52 -22.67
CA ARG A 18 -5.02 6.26 -23.41
C ARG A 18 -4.84 4.97 -22.58
N TYR A 19 -5.07 4.99 -21.27
CA TYR A 19 -4.96 3.78 -20.45
C TYR A 19 -6.30 3.07 -20.22
N LYS A 20 -6.27 1.74 -20.31
CA LYS A 20 -7.39 0.91 -19.85
C LYS A 20 -7.64 1.19 -18.36
N PRO A 21 -8.90 1.30 -17.93
CA PRO A 21 -9.26 1.41 -16.52
C PRO A 21 -8.59 0.34 -15.67
N THR A 22 -7.66 0.72 -14.80
CA THR A 22 -7.06 -0.23 -13.84
C THR A 22 -7.59 0.08 -12.44
N THR A 23 -7.85 -0.98 -11.68
CA THR A 23 -8.21 -0.90 -10.26
C THR A 23 -6.99 -0.53 -9.43
N THR A 24 -7.08 0.55 -8.64
CA THR A 24 -5.98 1.10 -7.85
C THR A 24 -6.39 1.29 -6.40
N ILE A 25 -5.49 0.94 -5.48
CA ILE A 25 -5.57 1.26 -4.06
C ILE A 25 -4.46 2.27 -3.76
N THR A 26 -4.82 3.42 -3.20
CA THR A 26 -3.85 4.48 -2.87
C THR A 26 -3.58 4.52 -1.37
N LEU A 27 -2.33 4.26 -0.99
CA LEU A 27 -1.82 4.43 0.36
C LEU A 27 -1.01 5.73 0.41
N LYS A 28 -1.49 6.74 1.15
CA LYS A 28 -0.82 8.04 1.26
C LYS A 28 -0.97 8.64 2.65
N GLY A 29 0.08 9.29 3.14
CA GLY A 29 0.08 10.12 4.34
C GLY A 29 1.28 9.88 5.25
N LYS A 30 1.56 10.85 6.14
CA LYS A 30 2.68 10.81 7.11
C LYS A 30 2.70 9.55 7.99
N TRP A 31 1.54 8.94 8.20
CA TRP A 31 1.40 7.72 8.98
C TRP A 31 2.14 6.51 8.39
N LEU A 32 2.48 6.51 7.09
CA LEU A 32 3.30 5.46 6.49
C LEU A 32 4.74 5.54 7.01
N GLU A 33 5.30 6.74 7.07
CA GLU A 33 6.63 6.98 7.65
C GLU A 33 6.65 6.64 9.14
N GLU A 34 5.60 7.00 9.89
CA GLU A 34 5.43 6.62 11.30
C GLU A 34 5.40 5.09 11.50
N LEU A 35 4.92 4.34 10.50
CA LEU A 35 4.93 2.87 10.47
C LEU A 35 6.21 2.30 9.84
N SER A 36 7.26 3.11 9.67
CA SER A 36 8.53 2.72 9.07
C SER A 36 8.43 2.25 7.61
N PHE A 37 7.54 2.88 6.83
CA PHE A 37 7.50 2.80 5.37
C PHE A 37 7.94 4.14 4.77
N PRO A 38 9.24 4.49 4.83
CA PRO A 38 9.73 5.72 4.24
C PRO A 38 9.68 5.69 2.71
N ILE A 39 9.81 6.86 2.08
CA ILE A 39 9.91 6.98 0.63
C ILE A 39 11.09 6.15 0.12
N GLY A 40 10.88 5.38 -0.96
CA GLY A 40 11.91 4.52 -1.54
C GLY A 40 12.06 3.16 -0.85
N MET A 41 11.34 2.90 0.25
CA MET A 41 11.36 1.59 0.91
C MET A 41 10.71 0.52 0.01
N PRO A 42 11.40 -0.59 -0.29
CA PRO A 42 10.78 -1.69 -1.01
C PRO A 42 9.76 -2.42 -0.12
N ILE A 43 8.65 -2.82 -0.72
CA ILE A 43 7.55 -3.52 -0.05
C ILE A 43 7.19 -4.80 -0.81
N ILE A 44 6.65 -5.77 -0.08
CA ILE A 44 6.06 -6.99 -0.63
C ILE A 44 4.58 -6.99 -0.30
N VAL A 45 3.76 -7.35 -1.28
CA VAL A 45 2.32 -7.57 -1.09
C VAL A 45 2.05 -9.05 -1.26
N LYS A 46 1.62 -9.71 -0.18
CA LYS A 46 1.15 -11.10 -0.23
C LYS A 46 -0.35 -11.09 -0.48
N CYS A 47 -0.77 -11.85 -1.49
CA CYS A 47 -2.18 -12.03 -1.86
C CYS A 47 -2.62 -13.43 -1.44
N LYS A 48 -3.53 -13.55 -0.48
CA LYS A 48 -4.07 -14.84 -0.04
C LYS A 48 -5.54 -14.70 0.36
N ASP A 49 -6.41 -15.52 -0.22
CA ASP A 49 -7.83 -15.64 0.17
C ASP A 49 -8.59 -14.30 0.26
N GLY A 50 -8.35 -13.40 -0.71
CA GLY A 50 -8.97 -12.06 -0.73
C GLY A 50 -8.35 -11.05 0.25
N VAL A 51 -7.29 -11.43 0.96
CA VAL A 51 -6.52 -10.57 1.85
C VAL A 51 -5.22 -10.13 1.16
N LEU A 52 -4.96 -8.83 1.25
CA LEU A 52 -3.67 -8.24 0.88
C LEU A 52 -2.90 -7.89 2.16
N THR A 53 -1.74 -8.51 2.35
CA THR A 53 -0.83 -8.19 3.45
C THR A 53 0.39 -7.49 2.90
N ILE A 54 0.61 -6.24 3.34
CA ILE A 54 1.74 -5.42 2.92
C ILE A 54 2.81 -5.47 4.00
N THR A 55 4.02 -5.87 3.63
CA THR A 55 5.18 -5.91 4.53
C THR A 55 6.35 -5.22 3.87
N ARG A 56 7.30 -4.76 4.69
CA ARG A 56 8.60 -4.30 4.19
C ARG A 56 9.35 -5.47 3.54
N ALA A 57 10.14 -5.18 2.50
CA ALA A 57 10.90 -6.17 1.75
C ALA A 57 12.37 -6.32 2.21
N ASP A 58 12.78 -5.53 3.19
CA ASP A 58 14.13 -5.51 3.78
C ASP A 58 14.56 -6.84 4.42
N GLY A 59 13.62 -7.75 4.69
CA GLY A 59 13.90 -9.12 5.14
C GLY A 59 14.05 -10.17 4.04
N PHE A 60 13.96 -9.80 2.74
CA PHE A 60 14.09 -10.74 1.63
C PHE A 60 15.50 -10.67 1.00
N ASN A 61 16.52 -10.78 1.85
CA ASN A 61 17.84 -11.29 1.44
C ASN A 61 17.93 -12.72 1.98
N ALA A 62 17.44 -13.67 1.19
CA ALA A 62 17.70 -15.10 1.36
C ALA A 62 17.96 -15.69 -0.03
#